data_AF-A0A1H2LQI3-F1
#
_entry.id   AF-A0A1H2LQI3-F1
#
_cell.length_a   1.000
_cell.length_b   1.000
_cell.length_c   1.000
_cell.angle_alpha   90.00
_cell.angle_beta   90.00
_cell.angle_gamma   90.00
#
_symmetry.space_group_name_H-M   'P 1'
#
loop_
_entity.id
_entity.type
_entity.pdbx_description
1 polymer ?
#
loop_
_entity_poly.entity_id
_entity_poly.type
_entity_poly.pdbx_seq_one_letter_code
_entity_poly.pdbx_strand_id
1 'polypeptide(L)'
;MSFDRAELEEMKERWLAANIEAEKAGDWKPLAEFYTEDATYGWNYGPKKDFMAVGRDEIRDLALGQEMEGLEGWEYPYQSWVIDETTGDMIGLWKQVNEGTRDDGSHYALEGIQGSWFKYGGNFQFSWQRDFFDYGNVSALFIEMMKNNAMSDGMLKRVEKAAPGNLPGWYDFGKAPVAIW
;
A
#
# COMPACT_ATOMS: atom_id res chain seq x y z
N MET A 1 2.80 -28.08 4.72
CA MET A 1 4.29 -28.01 4.66
C MET A 1 4.66 -26.60 5.07
N SER A 2 5.70 -26.42 5.88
CA SER A 2 6.24 -25.10 6.19
C SER A 2 7.06 -24.59 5.00
N PHE A 3 7.08 -23.29 4.78
CA PHE A 3 8.04 -22.67 3.88
C PHE A 3 9.44 -22.66 4.50
N ASP A 4 10.47 -22.48 3.67
CA ASP A 4 11.83 -22.25 4.16
C ASP A 4 11.99 -20.80 4.63
N ARG A 5 12.42 -20.59 5.88
CA ARG A 5 12.64 -19.25 6.44
C ARG A 5 13.63 -18.45 5.58
N ALA A 6 14.68 -19.08 5.04
CA ALA A 6 15.65 -18.37 4.22
C ALA A 6 15.03 -17.80 2.94
N GLU A 7 14.12 -18.54 2.31
CA GLU A 7 13.38 -18.10 1.13
C GLU A 7 12.47 -16.90 1.44
N LEU A 8 11.79 -16.91 2.60
CA LEU A 8 10.94 -15.79 3.03
C LEU A 8 11.76 -14.54 3.36
N GLU A 9 12.93 -14.70 3.98
CA GLU A 9 13.85 -13.58 4.21
C GLU A 9 14.37 -13.00 2.88
N GLU A 10 14.70 -13.86 1.92
CA GLU A 10 15.11 -13.40 0.58
C GLU A 10 13.96 -12.69 -0.15
N MET A 11 12.73 -13.21 -0.05
CA MET A 11 11.54 -12.56 -0.59
C MET A 11 11.38 -11.13 -0.03
N LYS A 12 11.54 -10.99 1.29
CA LYS A 12 11.50 -9.69 1.98
C LYS A 12 12.57 -8.75 1.42
N GLU A 13 13.83 -9.17 1.31
CA GLU A 13 14.91 -8.33 0.77
C GLU A 13 14.64 -7.90 -0.69
N ARG A 14 14.14 -8.82 -1.53
CA ARG A 14 13.77 -8.52 -2.93
C ARG A 14 12.64 -7.50 -3.00
N TRP A 15 11.61 -7.66 -2.17
CA TRP A 15 10.48 -6.74 -2.08
C TRP A 15 10.92 -5.34 -1.63
N LEU A 16 11.77 -5.25 -0.60
CA LEU A 16 12.31 -3.97 -0.11
C LEU A 16 13.14 -3.27 -1.18
N ALA A 17 14.04 -3.99 -1.85
CA ALA A 17 14.85 -3.44 -2.93
C ALA A 17 13.97 -2.91 -4.08
N ALA A 18 12.95 -3.67 -4.48
CA ALA A 18 12.05 -3.27 -5.55
C ALA A 18 11.19 -2.05 -5.17
N ASN A 19 10.74 -1.94 -3.91
CA ASN A 19 10.00 -0.76 -3.43
C ASN A 19 10.85 0.50 -3.51
N ILE A 20 12.12 0.43 -3.08
CA ILE A 20 13.05 1.56 -3.16
C ILE A 20 13.24 2.01 -4.61
N GLU A 21 13.34 1.08 -5.55
CA GLU A 21 13.48 1.43 -6.98
C GLU A 21 12.17 2.00 -7.56
N ALA A 22 11.01 1.49 -7.14
CA ALA A 22 9.70 2.03 -7.51
C ALA A 22 9.50 3.47 -6.99
N GLU A 23 9.85 3.74 -5.74
CA GLU A 23 9.80 5.08 -5.12
C GLU A 23 10.68 6.07 -5.90
N LYS A 24 11.94 5.70 -6.20
CA LYS A 24 12.85 6.54 -6.99
C LYS A 24 12.31 6.82 -8.40
N ALA A 25 11.63 5.86 -9.00
CA ALA A 25 11.05 5.99 -10.33
C ALA A 25 9.70 6.73 -10.34
N GLY A 26 9.02 6.82 -9.19
CA GLY A 26 7.62 7.23 -9.12
C GLY A 26 6.68 6.26 -9.83
N ASP A 27 7.05 4.98 -9.95
CA ASP A 27 6.27 3.94 -10.63
C ASP A 27 6.33 2.62 -9.86
N TRP A 28 5.20 2.25 -9.25
CA TRP A 28 5.05 1.04 -8.45
C TRP A 28 4.52 -0.16 -9.25
N LYS A 29 4.10 0.03 -10.50
CA LYS A 29 3.54 -1.05 -11.33
C LYS A 29 4.46 -2.28 -11.46
N PRO A 30 5.80 -2.14 -11.55
CA PRO A 30 6.69 -3.31 -11.60
C PRO A 30 6.59 -4.24 -10.39
N LEU A 31 6.12 -3.73 -9.22
CA LEU A 31 5.92 -4.56 -8.03
C LEU A 31 4.86 -5.65 -8.23
N ALA A 32 3.98 -5.51 -9.24
CA ALA A 32 2.99 -6.53 -9.57
C ALA A 32 3.61 -7.90 -9.89
N GLU A 33 4.88 -7.96 -10.31
CA GLU A 33 5.54 -9.24 -10.62
C GLU A 33 5.84 -10.09 -9.37
N PHE A 34 5.77 -9.50 -8.18
CA PHE A 34 5.87 -10.20 -6.90
C PHE A 34 4.58 -10.92 -6.49
N TYR A 35 3.54 -10.93 -7.33
CA TYR A 35 2.26 -11.56 -7.00
C TYR A 35 1.99 -12.74 -7.93
N THR A 36 1.35 -13.78 -7.41
CA THR A 36 0.78 -14.86 -8.24
C THR A 36 -0.28 -14.29 -9.20
N GLU A 37 -0.55 -14.97 -10.32
CA GLU A 37 -1.47 -14.45 -11.36
C GLU A 37 -2.89 -14.21 -10.83
N ASP A 38 -3.34 -15.03 -9.89
CA ASP A 38 -4.64 -14.99 -9.23
C ASP A 38 -4.63 -14.27 -7.86
N ALA A 39 -3.55 -13.55 -7.54
CA ALA A 39 -3.42 -12.89 -6.25
C ALA A 39 -4.47 -11.81 -6.02
N THR A 40 -4.71 -11.47 -4.75
CA THR A 40 -5.62 -10.37 -4.39
C THR A 40 -4.93 -9.32 -3.54
N TYR A 41 -5.26 -8.05 -3.74
CA TYR A 41 -4.73 -6.96 -2.92
C TYR A 41 -5.87 -6.01 -2.53
N GLY A 42 -6.09 -5.82 -1.23
CA GLY A 42 -7.16 -4.95 -0.75
C GLY A 42 -6.89 -4.33 0.62
N TRP A 43 -7.71 -3.36 0.99
CA TRP A 43 -7.72 -2.71 2.30
C TRP A 43 -9.08 -2.05 2.56
N ASN A 44 -9.29 -1.60 3.79
CA ASN A 44 -10.52 -0.92 4.19
C ASN A 44 -10.35 0.60 4.20
N TYR A 45 -11.32 1.33 3.64
CA TYR A 45 -11.43 2.79 3.71
C TYR A 45 -12.49 3.19 4.74
N GLY A 46 -12.12 3.04 6.01
CA GLY A 46 -13.01 3.34 7.12
C GLY A 46 -14.35 2.58 7.05
N PRO A 47 -15.42 3.09 7.66
CA PRO A 47 -16.62 2.29 7.91
C PRO A 47 -17.52 2.02 6.70
N LYS A 48 -17.19 2.54 5.51
CA LYS A 48 -18.12 2.60 4.37
C LYS A 48 -17.64 1.93 3.10
N LYS A 49 -16.32 1.84 2.90
CA LYS A 49 -15.74 1.45 1.62
C LYS A 49 -14.60 0.46 1.83
N ASP A 50 -14.45 -0.43 0.87
CA ASP A 50 -13.33 -1.35 0.76
C ASP A 50 -12.68 -1.14 -0.61
N PHE A 51 -11.36 -1.33 -0.69
CA PHE A 51 -10.65 -1.49 -1.94
C PHE A 51 -10.27 -2.96 -2.13
N MET A 52 -10.42 -3.48 -3.35
CA MET A 52 -9.97 -4.82 -3.72
C MET A 52 -9.63 -4.90 -5.21
N ALA A 53 -8.42 -5.37 -5.50
CA ALA A 53 -7.97 -5.81 -6.82
C ALA A 53 -7.86 -7.33 -6.85
N VAL A 54 -8.34 -7.96 -7.93
CA VAL A 54 -8.34 -9.41 -8.13
C VAL A 54 -7.55 -9.78 -9.39
N GLY A 55 -6.46 -10.50 -9.18
CA GLY A 55 -5.50 -10.88 -10.21
C GLY A 55 -4.36 -9.88 -10.37
N ARG A 56 -3.22 -10.35 -10.88
CA ARG A 56 -1.98 -9.55 -11.04
C ARG A 56 -2.20 -8.27 -11.86
N ASP A 57 -3.01 -8.35 -12.91
CA ASP A 57 -3.25 -7.19 -13.79
C ASP A 57 -4.04 -6.09 -13.07
N GLU A 58 -5.09 -6.43 -12.31
CA GLU A 58 -5.79 -5.43 -11.49
C GLU A 58 -4.89 -4.89 -10.37
N ILE A 59 -4.04 -5.72 -9.78
CA ILE A 59 -3.04 -5.26 -8.80
C ILE A 59 -2.13 -4.22 -9.43
N ARG A 60 -1.63 -4.48 -10.64
CA ARG A 60 -0.76 -3.55 -11.38
C ARG A 60 -1.46 -2.22 -11.68
N ASP A 61 -2.65 -2.28 -12.25
CA ASP A 61 -3.30 -1.10 -12.79
C ASP A 61 -4.06 -0.30 -11.74
N LEU A 62 -4.67 -0.99 -10.76
CA LEU A 62 -5.50 -0.37 -9.72
C LEU A 62 -4.69 -0.10 -8.47
N ALA A 63 -4.14 -1.13 -7.82
CA ALA A 63 -3.51 -0.97 -6.51
C ALA A 63 -2.15 -0.26 -6.60
N LEU A 64 -1.31 -0.64 -7.56
CA LEU A 64 0.04 -0.08 -7.75
C LEU A 64 0.06 1.06 -8.79
N GLY A 65 -1.05 1.26 -9.51
CA GLY A 65 -1.22 2.30 -10.51
C GLY A 65 -2.11 3.42 -9.99
N GLN A 66 -3.43 3.27 -10.15
CA GLN A 66 -4.43 4.27 -9.74
C GLN A 66 -4.27 4.72 -8.27
N GLU A 67 -4.05 3.78 -7.35
CA GLU A 67 -3.95 4.09 -5.92
C GLU A 67 -2.58 4.64 -5.50
N MET A 68 -1.58 4.63 -6.39
CA MET A 68 -0.29 5.28 -6.16
C MET A 68 -0.13 6.59 -6.96
N GLU A 69 -0.96 6.82 -7.98
CA GLU A 69 -0.97 8.04 -8.78
C GLU A 69 -1.16 9.28 -7.89
N GLY A 70 -0.26 10.27 -8.03
CA GLY A 70 -0.28 11.50 -7.23
C GLY A 70 0.44 11.39 -5.89
N LEU A 71 1.09 10.27 -5.57
CA LEU A 71 1.92 10.09 -4.37
C LEU A 71 3.43 10.15 -4.70
N GLU A 72 3.80 10.78 -5.81
CA GLU A 72 5.21 11.09 -6.09
C GLU A 72 5.80 11.97 -4.97
N GLY A 73 7.03 11.69 -4.54
CA GLY A 73 7.67 12.35 -3.38
C GLY A 73 7.25 11.79 -2.01
N TRP A 74 6.52 10.68 -1.97
CA TRP A 74 6.31 9.89 -0.75
C TRP A 74 7.25 8.69 -0.71
N GLU A 75 7.82 8.44 0.47
CA GLU A 75 8.62 7.26 0.79
C GLU A 75 7.89 6.37 1.79
N TYR A 76 8.14 5.05 1.70
CA TYR A 76 7.49 4.02 2.51
C TYR A 76 8.52 3.22 3.35
N PRO A 77 9.29 3.85 4.24
CA PRO A 77 10.36 3.18 4.96
C PRO A 77 9.81 2.08 5.89
N TYR A 78 10.21 0.85 5.64
CA TYR A 78 9.88 -0.29 6.51
C TYR A 78 10.61 -0.19 7.85
N GLN A 79 9.84 -0.35 8.92
CA GLN A 79 10.29 -0.28 10.32
C GLN A 79 10.59 -1.65 10.89
N SER A 80 9.78 -2.66 10.55
CA SER A 80 9.93 -4.02 11.07
C SER A 80 9.17 -5.03 10.21
N TRP A 81 9.55 -6.30 10.35
CA TRP A 81 8.85 -7.44 9.75
C TRP A 81 8.55 -8.51 10.79
N VAL A 82 7.40 -9.14 10.67
CA VAL A 82 7.03 -10.37 11.36
C VAL A 82 6.82 -11.44 10.29
N ILE A 83 7.51 -12.57 10.42
CA ILE A 83 7.48 -13.64 9.43
C ILE A 83 7.18 -14.96 10.13
N ASP A 84 6.12 -15.64 9.70
CA ASP A 84 5.78 -16.99 10.11
C ASP A 84 5.92 -17.94 8.92
N GLU A 85 6.92 -18.82 8.98
CA GLU A 85 7.24 -19.79 7.94
C GLU A 85 6.23 -20.94 7.88
N THR A 86 5.53 -21.22 8.97
CA THR A 86 4.58 -22.34 9.03
C THR A 86 3.32 -21.99 8.26
N THR A 87 2.86 -20.76 8.39
CA THR A 87 1.65 -20.25 7.75
C THR A 87 1.94 -19.52 6.45
N GLY A 88 3.15 -19.00 6.26
CA GLY A 88 3.51 -18.08 5.17
C GLY A 88 3.00 -16.66 5.39
N ASP A 89 2.57 -16.30 6.60
CA ASP A 89 2.15 -14.94 6.92
C ASP A 89 3.37 -14.05 7.12
N MET A 90 3.41 -12.94 6.38
CA MET A 90 4.47 -11.93 6.47
C MET A 90 3.83 -10.56 6.71
N ILE A 91 4.15 -9.89 7.81
CA ILE A 91 3.63 -8.56 8.13
C ILE A 91 4.80 -7.59 8.10
N GLY A 92 4.75 -6.63 7.20
CA GLY A 92 5.71 -5.54 7.14
C GLY A 92 5.08 -4.24 7.63
N LEU A 93 5.67 -3.67 8.67
CA LEU A 93 5.27 -2.38 9.23
C LEU A 93 6.13 -1.29 8.59
N TRP A 94 5.50 -0.27 8.01
CA TRP A 94 6.17 0.83 7.31
C TRP A 94 5.66 2.18 7.80
N LYS A 95 6.29 3.29 7.41
CA LYS A 95 5.74 4.66 7.56
C LYS A 95 5.41 5.24 6.19
N GLN A 96 4.62 6.31 6.15
CA GLN A 96 4.40 7.14 4.97
C GLN A 96 5.00 8.49 5.29
N VAL A 97 6.00 8.90 4.52
CA VAL A 97 6.72 10.15 4.74
C VAL A 97 6.77 10.91 3.43
N ASN A 98 6.21 12.11 3.43
CA ASN A 98 6.29 13.02 2.30
C ASN A 98 7.59 13.83 2.38
N GLU A 99 8.19 14.12 1.23
CA GLU A 99 9.39 14.97 1.13
C GLU A 99 9.17 16.40 1.64
N GLY A 100 7.93 16.90 1.58
CA GLY A 100 7.54 18.21 2.07
C GLY A 100 7.60 18.31 3.60
N THR A 101 7.94 19.50 4.08
CA THR A 101 8.08 19.79 5.51
C THR A 101 7.08 20.84 5.99
N ARG A 102 6.75 20.76 7.28
CA ARG A 102 6.07 21.82 8.03
C ARG A 102 7.04 22.96 8.35
N ASP A 103 6.50 24.07 8.86
CA ASP A 103 7.28 25.23 9.30
C ASP A 103 8.35 24.91 10.36
N ASP A 104 8.11 23.88 11.17
CA ASP A 104 9.06 23.41 12.19
C ASP A 104 10.16 22.48 11.64
N GLY A 105 10.15 22.21 10.33
CA GLY A 105 11.09 21.34 9.64
C GLY A 105 10.76 19.85 9.71
N SER A 106 9.70 19.44 10.41
CA SER A 106 9.24 18.04 10.40
C SER A 106 8.58 17.68 9.07
N HIS A 107 8.78 16.44 8.60
CA HIS A 107 8.10 15.95 7.40
C HIS A 107 6.61 15.72 7.64
N TYR A 108 5.78 15.95 6.62
CA TYR A 108 4.41 15.44 6.62
C TYR A 108 4.46 13.91 6.58
N ALA A 109 4.03 13.26 7.65
CA ALA A 109 4.08 11.81 7.77
C ALA A 109 2.83 11.31 8.49
N LEU A 110 2.46 10.06 8.19
CA LEU A 110 1.41 9.37 8.93
C LEU A 110 2.00 8.87 10.26
N GLU A 111 1.39 9.28 11.38
CA GLU A 111 1.84 8.93 12.74
C GLU A 111 1.03 7.78 13.36
N GLY A 112 0.02 7.26 12.66
CA GLY A 112 -0.72 6.06 13.06
C GLY A 112 0.01 4.76 12.71
N ILE A 113 -0.48 3.64 13.25
CA ILE A 113 0.01 2.32 12.84
C ILE A 113 -0.43 2.06 11.39
N GLN A 114 0.52 1.56 10.60
CA GLN A 114 0.30 1.18 9.23
C GLN A 114 1.22 0.02 8.83
N GLY A 115 0.83 -0.70 7.80
CA GLY A 115 1.58 -1.84 7.32
C GLY A 115 0.83 -2.63 6.26
N SER A 116 1.49 -3.68 5.81
CA SER A 116 0.96 -4.64 4.85
C SER A 116 1.10 -6.03 5.44
N TRP A 117 0.02 -6.79 5.38
CA TRP A 117 0.00 -8.22 5.65
C TRP A 117 -0.02 -8.99 4.33
N PHE A 118 1.02 -9.76 4.08
CA PHE A 118 1.18 -10.57 2.90
C PHE A 118 1.00 -12.06 3.25
N LYS A 119 0.48 -12.80 2.27
CA LYS A 119 0.53 -14.25 2.27
C LYS A 119 1.50 -14.73 1.23
N TYR A 120 2.54 -15.41 1.68
CA TYR A 120 3.51 -16.03 0.79
C TYR A 120 2.90 -17.22 0.05
N GLY A 121 3.07 -17.25 -1.27
CA GLY A 121 2.57 -18.29 -2.17
C GLY A 121 3.64 -19.27 -2.66
N GLY A 122 4.91 -19.07 -2.28
CA GLY A 122 6.05 -19.77 -2.86
C GLY A 122 6.63 -19.06 -4.08
N ASN A 123 7.81 -19.49 -4.52
CA ASN A 123 8.50 -18.99 -5.73
C ASN A 123 8.73 -17.46 -5.75
N PHE A 124 8.99 -16.87 -4.58
CA PHE A 124 9.14 -15.43 -4.39
C PHE A 124 7.91 -14.62 -4.82
N GLN A 125 6.72 -15.17 -4.58
CA GLN A 125 5.45 -14.49 -4.88
C GLN A 125 4.49 -14.48 -3.70
N PHE A 126 3.68 -13.43 -3.63
CA PHE A 126 2.56 -13.30 -2.73
C PHE A 126 1.27 -13.80 -3.38
N SER A 127 0.49 -14.58 -2.64
CA SER A 127 -0.86 -15.01 -3.04
C SER A 127 -1.92 -13.97 -2.66
N TRP A 128 -1.66 -13.13 -1.66
CA TRP A 128 -2.45 -11.92 -1.44
C TRP A 128 -1.72 -10.91 -0.54
N GLN A 129 -2.21 -9.68 -0.54
CA GLN A 129 -1.81 -8.60 0.36
C GLN A 129 -3.02 -7.88 0.95
N ARG A 130 -2.93 -7.49 2.22
CA ARG A 130 -3.88 -6.62 2.91
C ARG A 130 -3.16 -5.47 3.57
N ASP A 131 -3.46 -4.27 3.10
CA ASP A 131 -2.94 -3.06 3.73
C ASP A 131 -3.84 -2.63 4.88
N PHE A 132 -3.21 -2.11 5.92
CA PHE A 132 -3.89 -1.49 7.04
C PHE A 132 -3.16 -0.21 7.40
N PHE A 133 -3.96 0.82 7.69
CA PHE A 133 -3.46 2.10 8.15
C PHE A 133 -4.60 2.81 8.86
N ASP A 134 -4.25 3.71 9.78
CA ASP A 134 -5.24 4.55 10.44
C ASP A 134 -5.81 5.58 9.47
N TYR A 135 -6.97 5.27 8.89
CA TYR A 135 -7.68 6.13 7.94
C TYR A 135 -8.01 7.51 8.52
N GLY A 136 -8.26 7.60 9.83
CA GLY A 136 -8.53 8.87 10.50
C GLY A 136 -7.29 9.77 10.50
N ASN A 137 -6.13 9.20 10.81
CA ASN A 137 -4.85 9.91 10.74
C ASN A 137 -4.48 10.28 9.29
N VAL A 138 -4.72 9.42 8.30
CA VAL A 138 -4.51 9.74 6.87
C VAL A 138 -5.37 10.94 6.45
N SER A 139 -6.66 10.88 6.80
CA SER A 139 -7.61 11.96 6.47
C SER A 139 -7.21 13.28 7.12
N ALA A 140 -6.80 13.24 8.39
CA ALA A 140 -6.34 14.42 9.11
C ALA A 140 -5.08 15.04 8.49
N LEU A 141 -4.10 14.20 8.12
CA LEU A 141 -2.85 14.62 7.46
C LEU A 141 -3.13 15.28 6.11
N PHE A 142 -4.01 14.69 5.30
CA PHE A 142 -4.34 15.25 3.99
C PHE A 142 -5.06 16.60 4.14
N ILE A 143 -5.99 16.73 5.09
CA ILE A 143 -6.64 18.01 5.39
C ILE A 143 -5.63 19.05 5.86
N GLU A 144 -4.66 18.67 6.69
CA GLU A 144 -3.56 19.54 7.14
C GLU A 144 -2.76 20.05 5.94
N MET A 145 -2.27 19.16 5.09
CA MET A 145 -1.49 19.51 3.90
C MET A 145 -2.26 20.43 2.96
N MET A 146 -3.57 20.20 2.77
CA MET A 146 -4.42 21.06 1.95
C MET A 146 -4.55 22.47 2.53
N LYS A 147 -4.72 22.62 3.86
CA LYS A 147 -4.80 23.93 4.53
C LYS A 147 -3.48 24.69 4.43
N ASN A 148 -2.36 23.97 4.43
CA ASN A 148 -1.03 24.55 4.33
C ASN A 148 -0.58 24.78 2.88
N ASN A 149 -1.43 24.51 1.88
CA ASN A 149 -1.06 24.51 0.45
C ASN A 149 0.21 23.68 0.17
N ALA A 150 0.38 22.57 0.90
CA ALA A 150 1.55 21.68 0.82
C ALA A 150 1.32 20.46 -0.09
N MET A 151 0.13 20.32 -0.68
CA MET A 151 -0.14 19.26 -1.66
C MET A 151 0.46 19.62 -3.03
N SER A 152 1.09 18.63 -3.67
CA SER A 152 1.46 18.75 -5.09
C SER A 152 0.22 18.79 -5.99
N ASP A 153 0.37 19.25 -7.23
CA ASP A 153 -0.69 19.20 -8.24
C ASP A 153 -1.20 17.76 -8.48
N GLY A 154 -0.30 16.77 -8.38
CA GLY A 154 -0.63 15.35 -8.48
C GLY A 154 -1.54 14.89 -7.34
N MET A 155 -1.18 15.25 -6.10
CA MET A 155 -1.99 14.95 -4.91
C MET A 155 -3.38 15.60 -4.98
N LEU A 156 -3.47 16.86 -5.42
CA LEU A 156 -4.74 17.55 -5.56
C LEU A 156 -5.67 16.82 -6.55
N LYS A 157 -5.14 16.48 -7.74
CA LYS A 157 -5.90 15.70 -8.74
C LYS A 157 -6.31 14.33 -8.21
N ARG A 158 -5.45 13.67 -7.43
CA ARG A 158 -5.77 12.40 -6.76
C ARG A 158 -6.98 12.56 -5.83
N VAL A 159 -6.97 13.57 -4.95
CA VAL A 159 -8.06 13.83 -4.02
C VAL A 159 -9.37 14.13 -4.76
N GLU A 160 -9.33 14.96 -5.80
CA GLU A 160 -10.50 15.28 -6.63
C GLU A 160 -11.08 14.03 -7.31
N LYS A 161 -10.21 13.17 -7.87
CA LYS A 161 -10.58 11.92 -8.53
C LYS A 161 -11.17 10.91 -7.55
N ALA A 162 -10.65 10.81 -6.33
CA ALA A 162 -11.11 9.88 -5.31
C ALA A 162 -12.36 10.36 -4.54
N ALA A 163 -12.65 11.67 -4.53
CA ALA A 163 -13.75 12.26 -3.76
C ALA A 163 -15.14 11.61 -3.99
N PRO A 164 -15.53 11.17 -5.20
CA PRO A 164 -16.80 10.47 -5.40
C PRO A 164 -16.85 9.06 -4.79
N GLY A 165 -15.71 8.46 -4.46
CA GLY A 165 -15.61 7.15 -3.80
C GLY A 165 -16.15 5.98 -4.64
N ASN A 166 -16.02 6.06 -5.95
CA ASN A 166 -16.55 5.09 -6.92
C ASN A 166 -15.51 4.69 -7.99
N LEU A 167 -14.21 4.82 -7.67
CA LEU A 167 -13.16 4.42 -8.59
C LEU A 167 -13.16 2.90 -8.80
N PRO A 168 -12.65 2.41 -9.94
CA PRO A 168 -12.39 0.98 -10.12
C PRO A 168 -11.63 0.39 -8.93
N GLY A 169 -12.06 -0.79 -8.47
CA GLY A 169 -11.55 -1.44 -7.27
C GLY A 169 -12.21 -0.99 -5.96
N TRP A 170 -13.04 0.05 -5.96
CA TRP A 170 -13.76 0.51 -4.77
C TRP A 170 -15.14 -0.12 -4.67
N TYR A 171 -15.44 -0.67 -3.49
CA TYR A 171 -16.69 -1.34 -3.17
C TYR A 171 -17.32 -0.74 -1.93
N ASP A 172 -18.65 -0.83 -1.82
CA ASP A 172 -19.31 -0.61 -0.54
C ASP A 172 -18.83 -1.65 0.47
N PHE A 173 -18.80 -1.28 1.75
CA PHE A 173 -18.33 -2.13 2.84
C PHE A 173 -18.98 -3.53 2.79
N GLY A 174 -18.13 -4.57 2.77
CA GLY A 174 -18.56 -5.97 2.72
C GLY A 174 -19.13 -6.41 1.36
N LYS A 175 -18.92 -5.63 0.29
CA LYS A 175 -19.33 -5.96 -1.09
C LYS A 175 -18.16 -6.21 -2.03
N ALA A 176 -16.92 -6.16 -1.54
CA ALA A 176 -15.75 -6.55 -2.32
C ALA A 176 -15.89 -8.02 -2.80
N PRO A 177 -15.33 -8.35 -3.98
CA PRO A 177 -15.45 -9.69 -4.57
C PRO A 177 -14.71 -10.77 -3.76
N VAL A 178 -13.77 -10.36 -2.92
CA VAL A 178 -13.00 -11.21 -2.01
C VAL A 178 -13.03 -10.57 -0.63
N ALA A 179 -13.14 -11.40 0.41
CA ALA A 179 -13.12 -10.91 1.78
C ALA A 179 -11.75 -10.30 2.13
N ILE A 180 -11.77 -9.22 2.90
CA ILE A 180 -10.54 -8.60 3.45
C ILE A 180 -9.88 -9.56 4.46
N TRP A 181 -10.68 -10.26 5.25
CA TRP A 181 -10.28 -11.23 6.28
C TRP A 181 -10.66 -12.65 5.90
#